data_AF-H3NXS8-F1
#
_entry.id   AF-H3NXS8-F1
#
_cell.length_a   1.000
_cell.length_b   1.000
_cell.length_c   1.000
_cell.angle_alpha   90.00
_cell.angle_beta   90.00
_cell.angle_gamma   90.00
#
_symmetry.space_group_name_H-M   'P 1'
#
loop_
_entity.id
_entity.type
_entity.pdbx_description
1 polymer ?
#
loop_
_entity_poly.entity_id
_entity_poly.type
_entity_poly.pdbx_seq_one_letter_code
_entity_poly.pdbx_strand_id
1 'polypeptide(L)'
;MRSLKHVITTFVLIVLAGCSGSERPFQADSWTVVNYWAVWCKPCREEIPELNELNKDADIQVLGVNFDRKAGEALAVDSETLGLDFRNIEDPSQALGVQRPSVLPTTLVISPGGKVEAVLVGPQTAATILAIIKPELGSS
;
A
#
# COMPACT_ATOMS: atom_id res chain seq x y z
N MET A 1 -1.79 -62.70 -32.40
CA MET A 1 -0.69 -61.71 -32.49
C MET A 1 -1.18 -60.38 -31.93
N ARG A 2 -0.47 -59.87 -30.91
CA ARG A 2 -0.53 -58.52 -30.29
C ARG A 2 -1.81 -58.13 -29.52
N SER A 3 -1.76 -58.42 -28.21
CA SER A 3 -2.55 -57.79 -27.15
C SER A 3 -2.17 -56.30 -27.03
N LEU A 4 -3.16 -55.42 -27.18
CA LEU A 4 -3.02 -53.96 -27.12
C LEU A 4 -3.31 -53.50 -25.68
N LYS A 5 -2.25 -53.42 -24.88
CA LYS A 5 -2.27 -52.87 -23.51
C LYS A 5 -2.61 -51.38 -23.59
N HIS A 6 -3.84 -51.00 -23.26
CA HIS A 6 -4.21 -49.60 -23.09
C HIS A 6 -3.73 -49.13 -21.72
N VAL A 7 -2.66 -48.34 -21.72
CA VAL A 7 -2.22 -47.56 -20.57
C VAL A 7 -3.23 -46.43 -20.40
N ILE A 8 -4.15 -46.60 -19.46
CA ILE A 8 -5.08 -45.53 -19.05
C ILE A 8 -4.31 -44.63 -18.11
N THR A 9 -3.69 -43.59 -18.67
CA THR A 9 -3.05 -42.51 -17.92
C THR A 9 -4.12 -41.65 -17.28
N THR A 10 -4.34 -41.81 -15.98
CA THR A 10 -5.25 -40.95 -15.19
C THR A 10 -4.65 -39.55 -15.11
N PHE A 11 -5.17 -38.62 -15.91
CA PHE A 11 -4.86 -37.20 -15.82
C PHE A 11 -5.63 -36.63 -14.62
N VAL A 12 -4.95 -36.51 -13.47
CA VAL A 12 -5.52 -35.84 -12.30
C VAL A 12 -5.54 -34.34 -12.60
N LEU A 13 -6.69 -33.85 -13.04
CA LEU A 13 -6.96 -32.42 -13.21
C LEU A 13 -7.16 -31.82 -11.81
N ILE A 14 -6.09 -31.31 -11.20
CA ILE A 14 -6.19 -30.49 -10.00
C ILE A 14 -6.78 -29.15 -10.45
N VAL A 15 -8.09 -28.98 -10.26
CA VAL A 15 -8.75 -27.68 -10.40
C VAL A 15 -8.37 -26.87 -9.17
N LEU A 16 -7.34 -26.04 -9.29
CA LEU A 16 -7.14 -24.93 -8.37
C LEU A 16 -8.31 -23.96 -8.59
N ALA A 17 -9.31 -24.04 -7.73
CA ALA A 17 -10.28 -23.00 -7.57
C ALA A 17 -9.52 -21.73 -7.16
N GLY A 18 -9.24 -20.87 -8.13
CA GLY A 18 -8.71 -19.54 -7.88
C GLY A 18 -9.77 -18.77 -7.11
N CYS A 19 -9.65 -18.75 -5.79
CA CYS A 19 -10.30 -17.73 -4.99
C CYS A 19 -9.75 -16.40 -5.48
N SER A 20 -10.57 -15.62 -6.21
CA SER A 20 -10.32 -14.20 -6.47
C SER A 20 -10.36 -13.45 -5.14
N GLY A 21 -9.36 -13.65 -4.30
CA GLY A 21 -9.02 -12.70 -3.26
C GLY A 21 -8.49 -11.48 -3.99
N SER A 22 -9.18 -10.35 -3.87
CA SER A 22 -8.64 -9.05 -4.27
C SER A 22 -7.26 -8.90 -3.63
N GLU A 23 -6.19 -9.02 -4.42
CA GLU A 23 -4.82 -8.86 -3.94
C GLU A 23 -4.69 -7.43 -3.40
N ARG A 24 -4.59 -7.31 -2.08
CA ARG A 24 -4.36 -6.00 -1.45
C ARG A 24 -2.93 -5.57 -1.79
N PRO A 25 -2.72 -4.32 -2.21
CA PRO A 25 -1.39 -3.86 -2.62
C PRO A 25 -0.43 -3.66 -1.44
N PHE A 26 -0.83 -4.00 -0.22
CA PHE A 26 -0.10 -3.81 1.03
C PHE A 26 -0.21 -5.05 1.93
N GLN A 27 0.72 -5.18 2.87
CA GLN A 27 0.82 -6.32 3.77
C GLN A 27 -0.34 -6.32 4.78
N ALA A 28 -0.98 -7.48 4.98
CA ALA A 28 -2.14 -7.56 5.85
C ALA A 28 -1.78 -7.54 7.34
N ASP A 29 -0.54 -7.89 7.70
CA ASP A 29 -0.12 -8.11 9.09
C ASP A 29 0.61 -6.89 9.71
N SER A 30 0.81 -5.81 8.94
CA SER A 30 1.47 -4.58 9.40
C SER A 30 0.57 -3.37 9.26
N TRP A 31 0.86 -2.33 10.04
CA TRP A 31 0.22 -1.03 9.86
C TRP A 31 0.63 -0.46 8.50
N THR A 32 -0.32 0.04 7.73
CA THR A 32 -0.05 0.64 6.43
C THR A 32 -0.41 2.12 6.45
N VAL A 33 0.54 2.96 6.05
CA VAL A 33 0.36 4.40 5.90
C VAL A 33 0.43 4.73 4.41
N VAL A 34 -0.69 5.18 3.84
CA VAL A 34 -0.75 5.56 2.42
C VAL A 34 -0.80 7.08 2.31
N ASN A 35 0.25 7.70 1.77
CA ASN A 35 0.29 9.14 1.56
C ASN A 35 0.05 9.50 0.08
N TYR A 36 -0.86 10.42 -0.16
CA TYR A 36 -1.09 11.01 -1.47
C TYR A 36 -0.20 12.25 -1.60
N TRP A 37 0.62 12.28 -2.65
CA TRP A 37 1.64 13.30 -2.84
C TRP A 37 1.74 13.76 -4.30
N ALA A 38 2.37 14.92 -4.51
CA ALA A 38 2.77 15.40 -5.82
C ALA A 38 4.05 16.26 -5.71
N VAL A 39 4.90 16.25 -6.73
CA VAL A 39 6.17 17.00 -6.72
C VAL A 39 5.97 18.52 -6.57
N TRP A 40 4.88 19.05 -7.12
CA TRP A 40 4.52 20.47 -7.03
C TRP A 40 3.94 20.88 -5.67
N CYS A 41 3.50 19.92 -4.85
CA CYS A 41 2.86 20.17 -3.55
C CYS A 41 3.91 20.49 -2.48
N LYS A 42 4.08 21.77 -2.13
CA LYS A 42 5.02 22.21 -1.08
C LYS A 42 4.85 21.46 0.26
N PRO A 43 3.67 21.39 0.88
CA PRO A 43 3.52 20.71 2.16
C PRO A 43 3.81 19.20 2.07
N CYS A 44 3.54 18.56 0.92
CA CYS A 44 3.93 17.17 0.69
C CYS A 44 5.45 17.01 0.76
N ARG A 45 6.21 17.90 0.08
CA ARG A 45 7.69 17.85 0.11
C ARG A 45 8.26 18.00 1.52
N GLU A 46 7.65 18.86 2.34
CA GLU A 46 8.06 19.09 3.73
C GLU A 46 7.77 17.89 4.64
N GLU A 47 6.73 17.10 4.34
CA GLU A 47 6.32 15.90 5.09
C GLU A 47 7.17 14.65 4.76
N ILE A 48 7.81 14.58 3.59
CA ILE A 48 8.49 13.36 3.11
C ILE A 48 9.58 12.83 4.08
N PRO A 49 10.44 13.66 4.69
CA PRO A 49 11.41 13.16 5.67
C PRO A 49 10.76 12.46 6.87
N GLU A 50 9.58 12.92 7.30
CA GLU A 50 8.81 12.29 8.39
C GLU A 50 8.28 10.93 7.97
N LEU A 51 7.80 10.81 6.73
CA LEU A 51 7.32 9.54 6.17
C LEU A 51 8.47 8.54 5.94
N ASN A 52 9.64 9.01 5.51
CA ASN A 52 10.83 8.18 5.39
C ASN A 52 11.30 7.67 6.75
N GLU A 53 11.26 8.50 7.79
CA GLU A 53 11.57 8.07 9.16
C GLU A 53 10.59 7.00 9.63
N LEU A 54 9.30 7.21 9.40
CA LEU A 54 8.26 6.26 9.78
C LEU A 54 8.42 4.90 9.07
N ASN A 55 8.88 4.90 7.81
CA ASN A 55 9.10 3.68 7.02
C ASN A 55 10.28 2.81 7.51
N LYS A 56 11.07 3.29 8.48
CA LYS A 56 12.14 2.50 9.10
C LYS A 56 11.63 1.56 10.18
N ASP A 57 10.42 1.79 10.69
CA ASP A 57 9.78 0.93 11.68
C ASP A 57 9.33 -0.38 11.01
N ALA A 58 9.72 -1.52 11.59
CA ALA A 58 9.44 -2.84 11.00
C ALA A 58 7.94 -3.20 11.03
N ASP A 59 7.17 -2.59 11.93
CA ASP A 59 5.74 -2.85 12.09
C ASP A 59 4.87 -1.93 11.22
N ILE A 60 5.49 -1.00 10.47
CA ILE A 60 4.82 0.01 9.66
C ILE A 60 5.36 0.00 8.22
N GLN A 61 4.45 -0.14 7.27
CA GLN A 61 4.73 0.04 5.86
C GLN A 61 4.19 1.40 5.39
N VAL A 62 5.07 2.26 4.87
CA VAL A 62 4.66 3.49 4.19
C VAL A 62 4.56 3.24 2.68
N LEU A 63 3.52 3.77 2.04
CA LEU A 63 3.28 3.68 0.60
C LEU A 63 2.86 5.03 0.05
N GLY A 64 3.36 5.36 -1.14
CA GLY A 64 3.00 6.58 -1.86
C GLY A 64 1.92 6.34 -2.91
N VAL A 65 1.02 7.31 -3.09
CA VAL A 65 0.16 7.43 -4.26
C VAL A 65 0.47 8.74 -4.94
N ASN A 66 1.02 8.68 -6.16
CA ASN A 66 1.19 9.87 -6.96
C ASN A 66 -0.17 10.42 -7.38
N PHE A 67 -0.47 11.64 -6.94
CA PHE A 67 -1.79 12.26 -7.12
C PHE A 67 -2.15 12.46 -8.59
N ASP A 68 -1.15 12.79 -9.41
CA ASP A 68 -1.29 13.04 -10.84
C ASP A 68 -1.35 11.74 -11.66
N ARG A 69 -1.28 10.57 -10.99
CA ARG A 69 -1.30 9.23 -11.61
C ARG A 69 -0.17 9.02 -12.62
N LYS A 70 0.99 9.64 -12.40
CA LYS A 70 2.20 9.35 -13.18
C LYS A 70 2.63 7.90 -12.96
N ALA A 71 3.24 7.31 -13.98
CA ALA A 71 3.79 5.96 -13.94
C ALA A 71 5.13 5.90 -14.70
N GLY A 72 5.85 4.78 -14.55
CA GLY A 72 7.12 4.55 -15.24
C GLY A 72 8.19 5.58 -14.88
N GLU A 73 8.94 6.03 -15.88
CA GLU A 73 10.05 6.98 -15.71
C GLU A 73 9.62 8.30 -15.08
N ALA A 74 8.46 8.84 -15.45
CA ALA A 74 7.96 10.09 -14.89
C ALA A 74 7.68 9.99 -13.38
N LEU A 75 7.18 8.84 -12.91
CA LEU A 75 7.00 8.57 -11.48
C LEU A 75 8.34 8.38 -10.77
N ALA A 76 9.28 7.68 -11.42
CA ALA A 76 10.61 7.43 -10.85
C ALA A 76 11.37 8.74 -10.62
N VAL A 77 11.39 9.63 -11.63
CA VAL A 77 12.03 10.95 -11.53
C VAL A 77 11.42 11.80 -10.42
N ASP A 78 10.09 11.87 -10.33
CA ASP A 78 9.41 12.61 -9.25
C ASP A 78 9.75 12.00 -7.87
N SER A 79 9.80 10.67 -7.76
CA SER A 79 10.10 9.97 -6.50
C SER A 79 11.54 10.23 -6.05
N GLU A 80 12.49 10.18 -6.97
CA GLU A 80 13.90 10.49 -6.71
C GLU A 80 14.08 11.97 -6.33
N THR A 81 13.39 12.87 -7.04
CA THR A 81 13.43 14.32 -6.76
C THR A 81 12.99 14.64 -5.34
N LEU A 82 12.02 13.90 -4.80
CA LEU A 82 11.54 14.06 -3.43
C LEU A 82 12.32 13.23 -2.41
N GLY A 83 13.17 12.30 -2.85
CA GLY A 83 13.90 11.40 -1.97
C GLY A 83 12.99 10.41 -1.23
N LEU A 84 12.03 9.79 -1.92
CA LEU A 84 11.15 8.78 -1.29
C LEU A 84 11.94 7.53 -0.89
N ASP A 85 11.89 7.16 0.38
CA ASP A 85 12.44 5.88 0.87
C ASP A 85 11.38 4.76 0.92
N PHE A 86 10.23 4.99 0.29
CA PHE A 86 9.10 4.07 0.21
C PHE A 86 8.59 3.95 -1.22
N ARG A 87 7.97 2.81 -1.54
CA ARG A 87 7.45 2.54 -2.89
C ARG A 87 6.11 3.23 -3.15
N ASN A 88 5.84 3.50 -4.42
CA ASN A 88 4.54 3.94 -4.89
C ASN A 88 3.63 2.77 -5.28
N ILE A 89 2.32 2.98 -5.12
CA ILE A 89 1.26 2.05 -5.53
C ILE A 89 0.20 2.77 -6.36
N GLU A 90 -0.64 1.99 -7.04
CA GLU A 90 -1.91 2.51 -7.55
C GLU A 90 -2.85 2.91 -6.42
N ASP A 91 -3.81 3.78 -6.73
CA ASP A 91 -4.78 4.29 -5.78
C ASP A 91 -5.62 3.18 -5.13
N PRO A 92 -5.48 2.94 -3.82
CA PRO A 92 -6.22 1.87 -3.13
C PRO A 92 -7.61 2.32 -2.66
N SER A 93 -8.03 3.58 -2.86
CA SER A 93 -9.25 4.14 -2.24
C SER A 93 -10.51 3.32 -2.54
N GLN A 94 -10.71 2.89 -3.79
CA GLN A 94 -11.86 2.04 -4.16
C GLN A 94 -11.84 0.69 -3.43
N ALA A 95 -10.68 0.03 -3.37
CA ALA A 95 -10.52 -1.25 -2.69
C ALA A 95 -10.72 -1.14 -1.16
N LEU A 96 -10.37 0.03 -0.60
CA LEU A 96 -10.57 0.37 0.81
C LEU A 96 -11.97 0.88 1.13
N GLY A 97 -12.85 1.06 0.13
CA GLY A 97 -14.19 1.60 0.33
C GLY A 97 -14.21 3.05 0.80
N VAL A 98 -13.16 3.82 0.53
CA VAL A 98 -13.06 5.25 0.89
C VAL A 98 -13.05 6.13 -0.36
N GLN A 99 -13.42 7.39 -0.20
CA GLN A 99 -13.31 8.35 -1.29
C GLN A 99 -11.83 8.64 -1.58
N ARG A 100 -11.44 8.64 -2.87
CA ARG A 100 -10.12 9.13 -3.28
C ARG A 100 -9.94 10.56 -2.76
N PRO A 101 -8.85 10.87 -2.04
CA PRO A 101 -8.55 12.23 -1.63
C PRO A 101 -8.50 13.21 -2.80
N SER A 102 -9.12 14.37 -2.63
CA SER A 102 -9.13 15.47 -3.62
C SER A 102 -8.21 16.63 -3.24
N VAL A 103 -7.52 16.53 -2.10
CA VAL A 103 -6.63 17.56 -1.54
C VAL A 103 -5.32 16.94 -1.08
N LEU A 104 -4.25 17.72 -1.11
CA LEU A 104 -2.90 17.26 -0.81
C LEU A 104 -2.23 18.04 0.35
N PRO A 105 -1.36 17.38 1.13
CA PRO A 105 -1.27 15.91 1.24
C PRO A 105 -2.52 15.35 1.93
N THR A 106 -2.78 14.07 1.70
CA THR A 106 -3.74 13.31 2.51
C THR A 106 -3.12 11.96 2.85
N THR A 107 -3.19 11.56 4.11
CA THR A 107 -2.62 10.32 4.63
C THR A 107 -3.72 9.40 5.14
N LEU A 108 -3.76 8.17 4.64
CA LEU A 108 -4.61 7.10 5.16
C LEU A 108 -3.81 6.27 6.16
N VAL A 109 -4.36 5.99 7.33
CA VAL A 109 -3.78 5.07 8.32
C VAL A 109 -4.64 3.81 8.36
N ILE A 110 -4.02 2.66 8.11
CA ILE A 110 -4.69 1.39 7.90
C ILE A 110 -4.12 0.37 8.89
N SER A 111 -5.00 -0.27 9.66
CA SER A 111 -4.62 -1.30 10.64
C SER A 111 -4.25 -2.63 9.98
N PRO A 112 -3.49 -3.49 10.67
CA PRO A 112 -3.40 -4.90 10.32
C PRO A 112 -4.81 -5.49 10.15
N GLY A 113 -5.05 -6.18 9.04
CA GLY A 113 -6.38 -6.62 8.62
C GLY A 113 -7.04 -5.73 7.57
N GLY A 114 -6.51 -4.53 7.32
CA GLY A 114 -6.86 -3.67 6.19
C GLY A 114 -8.02 -2.71 6.44
N LYS A 115 -8.33 -2.37 7.70
CA LYS A 115 -9.34 -1.37 8.04
C LYS A 115 -8.71 0.02 8.08
N VAL A 116 -9.36 1.01 7.45
CA VAL A 116 -8.94 2.41 7.51
C VAL A 116 -9.32 2.99 8.87
N GLU A 117 -8.33 3.27 9.71
CA GLU A 117 -8.52 3.85 11.04
C GLU A 117 -8.58 5.38 11.00
N ALA A 118 -7.88 6.01 10.06
CA ALA A 118 -7.88 7.46 9.92
C ALA A 118 -7.68 7.93 8.47
N VAL A 119 -8.25 9.11 8.18
CA VAL A 119 -7.99 9.92 6.99
C VAL A 119 -7.53 11.29 7.47
N LEU A 120 -6.27 11.61 7.24
CA LEU A 120 -5.62 12.83 7.75
C LEU A 120 -5.38 13.78 6.59
N VAL A 121 -6.05 14.93 6.62
CA VAL A 121 -5.89 15.98 5.60
C VAL A 121 -4.87 17.00 6.07
N GLY A 122 -3.91 17.34 5.20
CA GLY A 122 -2.82 18.26 5.51
C GLY A 122 -1.55 17.54 6.02
N PRO A 123 -0.44 18.27 6.16
CA PRO A 123 0.86 17.69 6.49
C PRO A 123 0.86 17.05 7.89
N GLN A 124 1.50 15.89 7.98
CA GLN A 124 1.69 15.11 9.19
C GLN A 124 3.16 15.06 9.62
N THR A 125 3.40 14.57 10.83
CA THR A 125 4.73 14.15 11.29
C THR A 125 4.70 12.66 11.64
N ALA A 126 5.86 12.04 11.76
CA ALA A 126 5.94 10.66 12.24
C ALA A 126 5.28 10.53 13.62
N ALA A 127 5.46 11.54 14.48
CA ALA A 127 4.86 11.56 15.81
C ALA A 127 3.32 11.61 15.77
N THR A 128 2.71 12.41 14.88
CA THR A 128 1.24 12.49 14.80
C THR A 128 0.64 11.18 14.28
N ILE A 129 1.29 10.52 13.33
CA ILE A 129 0.85 9.23 12.81
C ILE A 129 1.03 8.12 13.85
N LEU A 130 2.18 8.08 14.54
CA LEU A 130 2.45 7.10 15.60
C LEU A 130 1.48 7.21 16.78
N ALA A 131 0.97 8.41 17.08
CA ALA A 131 -0.05 8.60 18.11
C ALA A 131 -1.37 7.91 17.78
N ILE A 132 -1.65 7.61 16.51
CA ILE A 132 -2.82 6.84 16.06
C ILE A 132 -2.53 5.34 16.12
N ILE A 133 -1.31 4.92 15.77
CA ILE A 133 -0.90 3.51 15.67
C ILE A 133 -0.63 2.88 17.06
N LYS A 134 0.12 3.57 17.92
CA LYS A 134 0.62 3.01 19.19
C LYS A 134 -0.43 2.67 20.25
N PRO A 135 -1.58 3.37 20.36
CA PRO A 135 -2.66 2.95 21.26
C PRO A 135 -3.12 1.50 21.01
N GLU A 136 -3.03 1.04 19.75
CA GLU A 136 -3.46 -0.30 19.34
C GLU A 136 -2.35 -1.36 19.50
N LEU A 137 -1.07 -0.98 19.36
CA LEU A 137 0.07 -1.89 19.55
C LEU A 137 0.25 -2.38 21.01
N GLY A 138 -0.30 -1.65 21.99
CA GLY A 138 -0.24 -2.00 23.42
C GLY A 138 -1.40 -2.87 23.93
N SER A 139 -2.31 -3.29 23.06
CA SER A 139 -3.58 -3.95 23.43
C SER A 139 -3.62 -5.46 23.14
N SER A 140 -2.46 -6.09 22.90
CA SER A 140 -2.33 -7.54 22.66
C SER A 140 -1.52 -8.25 23.73
#